data_AF-A0AA38CDF3-F1
#
_entry.id   AF-A0AA38CDF3-F1
#
_cell.length_a   1.000
_cell.length_b   1.000
_cell.length_c   1.000
_cell.angle_alpha   90.00
_cell.angle_beta   90.00
_cell.angle_gamma   90.00
#
_symmetry.space_group_name_H-M   'P 1'
#
loop_
_entity.id
_entity.type
_entity.pdbx_description
1 polymer ?
#
loop_
_entity_poly.entity_id
_entity_poly.type
_entity_poly.pdbx_seq_one_letter_code
_entity_poly.pdbx_strand_id
1 'polypeptide(L)' 'NLCDAFNIKLSFSSPYYPQANGQAEASNKTLRNILAKVTSRAGRDWHLHIPFALWAYQTSIRTPTGATPFSLVYGSE' A
#
# COMPACT_ATOMS: atom_id res chain seq x y z
N ASN A 1 -15.03 7.68 20.80
CA ASN A 1 -13.85 7.06 20.16
C ASN A 1 -14.27 6.34 18.89
N LEU A 2 -13.62 6.63 17.76
CA LEU A 2 -13.94 6.03 16.46
C LEU A 2 -13.71 4.50 16.45
N CYS A 3 -12.59 4.04 17.02
CA CYS A 3 -12.24 2.61 17.03
C CYS A 3 -13.22 1.76 17.83
N ASP A 4 -13.69 2.27 18.97
CA ASP A 4 -14.68 1.59 19.81
C ASP A 4 -16.02 1.45 19.09
N ALA A 5 -16.41 2.44 18.28
CA ALA A 5 -17.65 2.42 17.52
C ALA A 5 -17.67 1.35 16.41
N PHE A 6 -16.50 0.97 15.87
CA PHE A 6 -16.36 -0.04 14.82
C PHE A 6 -15.74 -1.36 15.35
N ASN A 7 -15.61 -1.50 16.67
CA ASN A 7 -14.98 -2.67 17.30
C ASN A 7 -13.56 -2.96 16.77
N ILE A 8 -12.78 -1.91 16.51
CA ILE A 8 -11.41 -2.00 15.98
C ILE A 8 -10.43 -2.02 17.15
N LYS A 9 -9.67 -3.11 17.28
CA LYS A 9 -8.57 -3.21 18.23
C LYS A 9 -7.33 -2.48 17.71
N LEU A 10 -6.89 -1.44 18.43
CA LEU A 10 -5.63 -0.75 18.14
C LEU A 10 -4.43 -1.58 18.61
N SER A 11 -3.45 -1.76 17.73
CA SER A 11 -2.17 -2.39 18.04
C SER A 11 -1.05 -1.41 17.68
N PHE A 12 -0.21 -1.07 18.65
CA PHE A 12 0.87 -0.10 18.49
C PHE A 12 2.22 -0.80 18.46
N SER A 13 3.11 -0.36 17.57
CA SER A 13 4.53 -0.70 17.65
C SER A 13 5.19 0.10 18.77
N SER A 14 6.29 -0.41 19.32
CA SER A 14 7.13 0.39 20.20
C SER A 14 7.72 1.59 19.44
N PRO A 15 7.93 2.74 20.12
CA PRO A 15 8.68 3.85 19.55
C PRO A 15 10.04 3.37 19.02
N TYR A 16 10.48 3.92 17.88
CA TYR A 16 11.75 3.57 17.22
C TYR A 16 11.89 2.12 16.76
N TYR A 17 10.79 1.36 16.67
CA TYR A 17 10.78 -0.01 16.13
C TYR A 17 9.88 -0.17 14.90
N PRO A 18 10.22 0.50 13.77
CA PRO A 18 9.46 0.43 12.51
C PRO A 18 9.28 -1.00 11.99
N GLN A 19 10.26 -1.88 12.25
CA GLN A 19 10.26 -3.26 11.79
C GLN A 19 9.07 -4.09 12.28
N ALA A 20 8.46 -3.73 13.42
CA ALA A 20 7.24 -4.38 13.90
C ALA A 20 6.06 -4.25 12.92
N ASN A 21 6.09 -3.24 12.02
CA ASN A 21 5.12 -3.07 10.95
C ASN A 21 5.75 -3.24 9.55
N GLY A 22 6.79 -4.07 9.45
CA GLY A 22 7.61 -4.19 8.25
C GLY A 22 6.83 -4.54 6.96
N GLN A 23 5.71 -5.27 7.07
CA GLN A 23 4.85 -5.55 5.91
C GLN A 23 4.20 -4.28 5.33
N ALA A 24 3.67 -3.42 6.20
CA ALA A 24 3.11 -2.14 5.77
C ALA A 24 4.21 -1.24 5.21
N GLU A 25 5.40 -1.23 5.83
CA GLU A 25 6.54 -0.44 5.37
C GLU A 25 7.04 -0.86 3.98
N ALA A 26 7.17 -2.17 3.73
CA ALA A 26 7.57 -2.69 2.43
C ALA A 26 6.54 -2.35 1.33
N SER A 27 5.25 -2.46 1.65
CA SER A 27 4.15 -2.10 0.76
C SER A 27 4.15 -0.60 0.46
N ASN A 28 4.27 0.24 1.49
CA ASN A 28 4.33 1.70 1.36
C ASN A 28 5.55 2.14 0.56
N LYS A 29 6.72 1.53 0.76
CA LYS A 29 7.94 1.81 -0.02
C LYS A 29 7.70 1.55 -1.52
N THR A 30 7.06 0.44 -1.85
CA THR A 30 6.72 0.10 -3.24
C THR A 30 5.75 1.10 -3.85
N LEU A 31 4.66 1.41 -3.15
CA LEU A 31 3.65 2.34 -3.64
C LEU A 31 4.24 3.76 -3.84
N ARG A 32 5.09 4.23 -2.92
CA ARG A 32 5.82 5.49 -3.08
C ARG A 32 6.71 5.51 -4.31
N ASN A 33 7.39 4.39 -4.62
CA ASN A 33 8.22 4.30 -5.82
C ASN A 33 7.39 4.36 -7.12
N ILE A 34 6.22 3.69 -7.14
CA ILE A 34 5.30 3.75 -8.28
C ILE A 34 4.78 5.18 -8.42
N LEU A 35 4.30 5.78 -7.33
CA LEU A 35 3.79 7.14 -7.33
C LEU A 35 4.85 8.14 -7.79
N ALA A 36 6.10 8.03 -7.31
CA ALA A 36 7.20 8.90 -7.75
C ALA A 36 7.43 8.82 -9.27
N LYS A 37 7.34 7.63 -9.87
CA LYS A 37 7.46 7.45 -11.32
C LYS A 37 6.32 8.11 -12.08
N VAL A 38 5.08 7.88 -11.66
CA VAL A 38 3.88 8.44 -12.31
C VAL A 38 3.82 9.97 -12.15
N THR A 39 4.23 10.45 -10.98
CA THR A 39 4.19 11.87 -10.61
C THR A 39 5.35 12.68 -11.18
N SER A 40 6.44 12.03 -11.59
CA SER A 40 7.60 12.70 -12.18
C SER A 40 7.24 13.64 -13.34
N ARG A 41 6.14 13.37 -14.04
CA ARG A 41 5.60 14.20 -15.14
C ARG A 41 4.38 15.05 -14.75
N ALA A 42 3.75 14.78 -13.61
CA ALA A 42 2.45 15.34 -13.22
C ALA A 42 2.54 16.59 -12.32
N GLY A 43 3.72 16.91 -11.76
CA GLY A 43 3.90 18.11 -10.96
C GLY A 43 2.98 18.18 -9.73
N ARG A 44 2.14 19.23 -9.65
CA ARG A 44 1.25 19.49 -8.50
C ARG A 44 0.01 18.57 -8.45
N ASP A 45 -0.33 17.91 -9.56
CA ASP A 45 -1.55 17.09 -9.68
C ASP A 45 -1.32 15.62 -9.31
N TRP A 46 -0.28 15.36 -8.53
CA TRP A 46 0.11 14.02 -8.07
C TRP A 46 -1.03 13.22 -7.40
N HIS A 47 -1.93 13.92 -6.72
CA HIS A 47 -3.06 13.32 -6.03
C HIS A 47 -4.05 12.63 -6.98
N LEU A 48 -4.18 13.15 -8.22
CA LEU A 48 -4.98 12.51 -9.28
C LEU A 48 -4.37 11.20 -9.77
N HIS A 49 -3.06 11.00 -9.53
CA HIS A 49 -2.33 9.80 -9.94
C HIS A 49 -2.32 8.68 -8.90
N ILE A 50 -2.80 8.94 -7.68
CA ILE A 50 -2.87 7.93 -6.61
C ILE A 50 -3.67 6.69 -7.04
N PRO A 51 -4.88 6.79 -7.63
CA PRO A 51 -5.64 5.61 -8.03
C PRO A 51 -4.91 4.76 -9.06
N PHE A 52 -4.22 5.38 -10.02
CA PHE A 52 -3.43 4.68 -11.03
C PHE A 52 -2.21 3.99 -10.42
N ALA A 53 -1.50 4.65 -9.50
CA ALA A 53 -0.38 4.05 -8.80
C ALA A 53 -0.81 2.86 -7.93
N LEU A 54 -1.97 2.96 -7.27
CA LEU A 54 -2.55 1.87 -6.48
C LEU A 54 -2.97 0.70 -7.37
N TRP A 55 -3.62 0.98 -8.50
CA TRP A 55 -4.01 -0.05 -9.46
C TRP A 55 -2.80 -0.82 -10.01
N ALA A 56 -1.74 -0.09 -10.38
CA ALA A 56 -0.50 -0.70 -10.83
C ALA A 56 0.13 -1.59 -9.74
N TYR A 57 0.06 -1.17 -8.46
CA TYR A 57 0.50 -2.02 -7.35
C TYR A 57 -0.34 -3.29 -7.21
N GLN A 58 -1.67 -3.18 -7.31
CA GLN A 58 -2.61 -4.28 -7.12
C GLN A 58 -2.58 -5.33 -8.22
N THR A 59 -2.26 -4.94 -9.46
CA THR A 59 -2.26 -5.82 -10.65
C THR A 59 -0.87 -6.31 -11.07
N SER A 60 0.17 -5.95 -10.32
CA SER A 60 1.54 -6.39 -10.62
C SER A 60 1.97 -7.53 -9.72
N ILE A 61 2.39 -8.65 -10.33
CA ILE A 61 2.90 -9.84 -9.64
C ILE A 61 3.98 -9.48 -8.63
N ARG A 62 3.85 -9.99 -7.40
CA ARG A 62 4.85 -9.84 -6.34
C ARG A 62 5.75 -11.07 -6.32
N THR A 63 7.07 -10.87 -6.35
CA THR A 63 8.05 -11.98 -6.31
C THR A 63 7.85 -12.96 -5.15
N PRO A 64 7.53 -12.54 -3.90
CA PRO A 64 7.38 -13.48 -2.79
C PRO A 64 6.15 -14.39 -2.91
N THR A 65 5.08 -13.95 -3.56
CA THR A 65 3.82 -14.70 -3.64
C THR A 65 3.57 -15.32 -5.01
N GLY A 66 4.25 -14.85 -6.06
CA GLY A 66 3.99 -15.25 -7.44
C GLY A 66 2.63 -14.79 -7.99
N ALA A 67 1.87 -14.01 -7.21
CA ALA A 67 0.52 -13.56 -7.52
C ALA A 67 0.40 -12.03 -7.44
N THR A 68 -0.67 -11.47 -7.99
CA THR A 68 -1.00 -10.06 -7.81
C THR A 68 -1.72 -9.87 -6.46
N PRO A 69 -1.54 -8.72 -5.78
CA PRO A 69 -2.32 -8.45 -4.57
C PRO A 69 -3.84 -8.49 -4.80
N PHE A 70 -4.30 -8.15 -6.01
CA PHE A 70 -5.70 -8.23 -6.40
C PHE A 70 -6.21 -9.68 -6.39
N SER A 71 -5.52 -10.61 -7.06
CA SER A 71 -5.96 -12.01 -7.08
C SER A 71 -5.89 -12.69 -5.72
N LEU A 72 -4.99 -12.27 -4.83
CA LEU A 72 -4.99 -12.77 -3.44
C LEU A 72 -6.22 -12.35 -2.63
N VAL A 73 -6.87 -11.23 -2.98
CA VAL A 73 -8.08 -10.74 -2.30
C VAL A 73 -9.34 -11.31 -2.94
N TYR A 74 -9.40 -11.35 -4.28
CA TYR A 74 -10.62 -11.66 -5.03
C TYR A 74 -10.66 -13.06 -5.63
N GLY A 75 -9.54 -13.79 -5.65
CA GLY A 75 -9.46 -15.15 -6.19
C GLY A 75 -9.40 -15.24 -7.72
N SER A 76 -9.44 -14.11 -8.42
CA SER A 76 -9.22 -14.01 -9.87
C SER A 76 -8.45 -12.72 -10.20
N GLU A 77 -7.94 -12.63 -11.42
CA GLU A 77 -7.63 -11.33 -12.02
C GLU A 77 -8.91 -10.63 -12.50
#